data_AF-A0A9Q3BBU8-F1
#
_entry.id   AF-A0A9Q3BBU8-F1
#
_cell.length_a   1.000
_cell.length_b   1.000
_cell.length_c   1.000
_cell.angle_alpha   90.00
_cell.angle_beta   90.00
_cell.angle_gamma   90.00
#
_symmetry.space_group_name_H-M   'P 1'
#
loop_
_entity.id
_entity.type
_entity.pdbx_description
1 polymer ?
#
loop_
_entity_poly.entity_id
_entity_poly.type
_entity_poly.pdbx_seq_one_letter_code
_entity_poly.pdbx_strand_id
1 'polypeptide(L)'
;MAAQSTLQGDPLVGLFRRYAQQLRGRVQRSSKTGKLIATIALLLSIIGSSYGGYSWFRSQSTEHAQGRRMLRRNSGLRGKDGSRIIYVPYRDNLTSKVTIHPTKPTTFDAHRRLFLNPPRAARRGDEDAVSQIPPLTTKPGLNLAFLHQFLSLMSIMIPRWHSKETGLLMSHGVFLLMRTYLSLLVARLDGEIVRDLVAGKGRAFIWGLLKWCSIGTLASYTNAMIHFFYNNLNDK
;
A
#
# COMPACT_ATOMS: atom_id res chain seq x y z
N MET A 1 -34.09 -53.78 -3.73
CA MET A 1 -32.89 -52.93 -3.91
C MET A 1 -33.30 -51.49 -3.63
N ALA A 2 -32.96 -50.97 -2.45
CA ALA A 2 -33.19 -49.56 -2.10
C ALA A 2 -31.83 -48.98 -1.72
N ALA A 3 -31.27 -48.17 -2.62
CA ALA A 3 -30.04 -47.44 -2.40
C ALA A 3 -30.31 -46.38 -1.32
N GLN A 4 -29.72 -46.58 -0.14
CA GLN A 4 -29.74 -45.58 0.92
C GLN A 4 -28.84 -44.41 0.52
N SER A 5 -29.48 -43.27 0.34
CA SER A 5 -28.94 -41.94 0.08
C SER A 5 -27.93 -41.55 1.16
N THR A 6 -26.65 -41.44 0.78
CA THR A 6 -25.59 -40.80 1.57
C THR A 6 -25.81 -39.29 1.57
N LEU A 7 -26.75 -38.84 2.39
CA LEU A 7 -26.92 -37.44 2.78
C LEU A 7 -25.57 -36.90 3.27
N GLN A 8 -25.01 -35.96 2.50
CA GLN A 8 -23.91 -35.07 2.85
C GLN A 8 -24.10 -34.53 4.27
N GLY A 9 -23.43 -35.15 5.24
CA GLY A 9 -23.34 -34.63 6.59
C GLY A 9 -22.38 -33.45 6.61
N ASP A 10 -22.74 -32.39 7.35
CA ASP A 10 -21.93 -31.20 7.50
C ASP A 10 -20.47 -31.54 7.83
N PRO A 11 -19.48 -31.12 7.01
CA PRO A 11 -18.07 -31.44 7.23
C PRO A 11 -17.57 -30.92 8.59
N LEU A 12 -18.21 -29.87 9.10
CA LEU A 12 -17.96 -29.29 10.42
C LEU A 12 -18.37 -30.22 11.57
N VAL A 13 -19.50 -30.93 11.43
CA VAL A 13 -19.97 -31.89 12.45
C VAL A 13 -19.03 -33.09 12.51
N GLY A 14 -18.51 -33.53 11.36
CA GLY A 14 -17.50 -34.58 11.28
C GLY A 14 -16.18 -34.18 11.96
N LEU A 15 -15.69 -32.97 11.69
CA LEU A 15 -14.51 -32.40 12.35
C LEU A 15 -14.71 -32.27 13.87
N PHE A 16 -15.86 -31.73 14.29
CA PHE A 16 -16.19 -31.56 15.71
C PHE A 16 -16.16 -32.90 16.45
N ARG A 17 -16.79 -33.94 15.89
CA ARG A 17 -16.78 -35.28 16.50
C ARG A 17 -15.37 -35.86 16.61
N ARG A 18 -14.52 -35.69 15.58
CA ARG A 18 -13.12 -36.15 15.62
C ARG A 18 -12.32 -35.43 16.71
N TYR A 19 -12.41 -34.11 16.79
CA TYR A 19 -11.73 -33.34 17.83
C TYR A 19 -12.27 -33.65 19.23
N ALA A 20 -13.59 -33.77 19.39
CA ALA A 20 -14.22 -34.12 20.66
C ALA A 20 -13.76 -35.50 21.18
N GLN A 21 -13.61 -36.49 20.28
CA GLN A 21 -13.08 -37.80 20.64
C GLN A 21 -11.61 -37.74 21.09
N GLN A 22 -10.77 -36.99 20.38
CA GLN A 22 -9.36 -36.79 20.76
C GLN A 22 -9.21 -36.07 22.10
N LEU A 23 -10.03 -35.04 22.35
CA LEU A 23 -10.10 -34.32 23.62
C LEU A 23 -10.56 -35.24 24.76
N ARG A 24 -11.62 -36.02 24.55
CA ARG A 24 -12.14 -36.96 25.57
C ARG A 24 -11.11 -38.02 25.95
N GLY A 25 -10.37 -38.55 24.99
CA GLY A 25 -9.28 -39.51 25.24
C GLY A 25 -8.12 -38.93 26.06
N ARG A 26 -7.73 -37.69 25.79
CA ARG A 26 -6.69 -37.00 26.58
C ARG A 26 -7.15 -36.64 27.99
N VAL A 27 -8.40 -36.20 28.14
CA VAL A 27 -8.97 -35.83 29.46
C VAL A 27 -9.09 -37.05 30.37
N GLN A 28 -9.45 -38.22 29.83
CA GLN A 28 -9.57 -39.45 30.62
C GLN A 28 -8.21 -39.99 31.09
N ARG A 29 -7.14 -39.84 30.30
CA ARG A 29 -5.77 -40.27 30.64
C ARG A 29 -5.05 -39.36 31.63
N SER A 30 -5.58 -38.18 31.94
CA SER A 30 -4.95 -37.20 32.82
C SER A 30 -5.16 -37.50 34.32
N SER A 31 -4.11 -37.34 35.12
CA SER A 31 -4.12 -37.54 36.57
C SER A 31 -5.07 -36.56 37.30
N LYS A 32 -5.54 -36.92 38.50
CA LYS A 32 -6.47 -36.11 39.30
C LYS A 32 -5.95 -34.70 39.58
N THR A 33 -4.64 -34.55 39.82
CA THR A 33 -3.98 -33.26 40.03
C THR A 33 -3.92 -32.42 38.75
N GLY A 34 -3.64 -33.05 37.60
CA GLY A 34 -3.64 -32.40 36.29
C GLY A 34 -5.03 -31.88 35.89
N LYS A 35 -6.09 -32.60 36.24
CA LYS A 35 -7.48 -32.14 36.07
C LYS A 35 -7.76 -30.89 36.91
N LEU A 36 -7.30 -30.86 38.16
CA LEU A 36 -7.52 -29.73 39.08
C LEU A 36 -6.76 -28.46 38.65
N ILE A 37 -5.50 -28.61 38.21
CA ILE A 37 -4.72 -27.47 37.68
C ILE A 37 -5.38 -26.94 36.39
N ALA A 38 -5.82 -27.82 35.50
CA ALA A 38 -6.48 -27.43 34.26
C ALA A 38 -7.81 -26.70 34.51
N THR A 39 -8.62 -27.13 35.50
CA THR A 39 -9.86 -26.43 35.84
C THR A 39 -9.61 -25.07 36.45
N ILE A 40 -8.62 -24.93 37.35
CA ILE A 40 -8.24 -23.63 37.92
C ILE A 40 -7.74 -22.69 36.82
N ALA A 41 -6.85 -23.16 35.94
CA ALA A 41 -6.34 -22.37 34.83
C ALA A 41 -7.46 -21.93 33.87
N LEU A 42 -8.42 -22.80 33.60
CA LEU A 42 -9.59 -22.49 32.77
C LEU A 42 -10.48 -21.44 33.44
N LEU A 43 -10.74 -21.56 34.74
CA LEU A 43 -11.52 -20.57 35.49
C LEU A 43 -10.83 -19.19 35.50
N LEU A 44 -9.52 -19.15 35.76
CA LEU A 44 -8.73 -17.91 35.71
C LEU A 44 -8.73 -17.30 34.30
N SER A 45 -8.63 -18.11 33.26
CA SER A 45 -8.69 -17.64 31.87
C SER A 45 -10.05 -17.05 31.52
N ILE A 46 -11.15 -17.65 31.96
CA ILE A 46 -12.52 -17.15 31.71
C ILE A 46 -12.72 -15.82 32.43
N ILE A 47 -12.34 -15.74 33.71
CA ILE A 47 -12.51 -14.52 34.52
C ILE A 47 -11.63 -13.40 33.94
N GLY A 48 -10.37 -13.68 33.65
CA GLY A 48 -9.43 -12.72 33.06
C GLY A 48 -9.88 -12.22 31.69
N SER A 49 -10.34 -13.12 30.81
CA SER A 49 -10.83 -12.75 29.48
C SER A 49 -12.15 -11.97 29.56
N SER A 50 -13.04 -12.32 30.48
CA SER A 50 -14.33 -11.63 30.64
C SER A 50 -14.14 -10.20 31.15
N TYR A 51 -13.30 -10.00 32.16
CA TYR A 51 -13.07 -8.67 32.75
C TYR A 51 -12.16 -7.78 31.87
N GLY A 52 -11.07 -8.37 31.36
CA GLY A 52 -10.15 -7.68 30.45
C GLY A 52 -10.80 -7.32 29.12
N GLY A 53 -11.56 -8.25 28.53
CA GLY A 53 -12.31 -8.01 27.29
C GLY A 53 -13.40 -6.96 27.45
N TYR A 54 -14.15 -6.99 28.57
CA TYR A 54 -15.23 -6.03 28.83
C TYR A 54 -14.72 -4.60 28.98
N SER A 55 -13.64 -4.40 29.74
CA SER A 55 -13.04 -3.06 29.94
C SER A 55 -12.46 -2.49 28.65
N TRP A 56 -11.78 -3.32 27.86
CA TRP A 56 -11.22 -2.92 26.57
C TRP A 56 -12.30 -2.57 25.54
N PHE A 57 -13.33 -3.41 25.39
CA PHE A 57 -14.43 -3.17 24.45
C PHE A 57 -15.21 -1.90 24.81
N ARG A 58 -15.40 -1.64 26.10
CA ARG A 58 -16.05 -0.40 26.59
C ARG A 58 -15.20 0.84 26.31
N SER A 59 -13.88 0.76 26.46
CA SER A 59 -12.96 1.86 26.15
C SER A 59 -12.91 2.17 24.64
N GLN A 60 -12.91 1.14 23.78
CA GLN A 60 -12.97 1.36 22.33
C GLN A 60 -14.27 2.06 21.91
N SER A 61 -15.39 1.64 22.49
CA SER A 61 -16.71 2.20 22.17
C SER A 61 -16.81 3.69 22.50
N THR A 62 -16.23 4.12 23.63
CA THR A 62 -16.22 5.54 24.02
C THR A 62 -15.29 6.37 23.14
N GLU A 63 -14.12 5.85 22.77
CA GLU A 63 -13.18 6.53 21.87
C GLU A 63 -13.76 6.73 20.46
N HIS A 64 -14.46 5.73 19.92
CA HIS A 64 -15.13 5.83 18.63
C HIS A 64 -16.29 6.84 18.66
N ALA A 65 -17.10 6.84 19.72
CA ALA A 65 -18.18 7.81 19.90
C ALA A 65 -17.64 9.24 20.02
N GLN A 66 -16.53 9.41 20.76
CA GLN A 66 -15.85 10.69 20.92
C GLN A 66 -15.28 11.18 19.59
N GLY A 67 -14.64 10.31 18.82
CA GLY A 67 -14.09 10.64 17.51
C GLY A 67 -15.16 11.08 16.51
N ARG A 68 -16.28 10.36 16.41
CA ARG A 68 -17.42 10.76 15.55
C ARG A 68 -18.00 12.12 15.94
N ARG A 69 -18.09 12.40 17.25
CA ARG A 69 -18.60 13.68 17.76
C ARG A 69 -17.65 14.84 17.46
N MET A 70 -16.34 14.63 17.59
CA MET A 70 -15.33 15.67 17.37
C MET A 70 -15.13 16.00 15.90
N LEU A 71 -15.22 15.00 15.01
CA LEU A 71 -15.26 15.22 13.57
C LEU A 71 -16.38 16.16 13.15
N ARG A 72 -17.60 15.93 13.68
CA ARG A 72 -18.76 16.77 13.37
C ARG A 72 -18.62 18.23 13.84
N ARG A 73 -17.84 18.46 14.91
CA ARG A 73 -17.67 19.80 15.50
C ARG A 73 -16.41 20.52 15.02
N ASN A 74 -15.60 19.89 14.16
CA ASN A 74 -14.34 20.43 13.65
C ASN A 74 -13.44 20.98 14.78
N SER A 75 -13.39 20.26 15.90
CA SER A 75 -12.67 20.69 17.10
C SER A 75 -11.69 19.61 17.56
N GLY A 76 -10.46 20.04 17.84
CA GLY A 76 -9.45 19.21 18.49
C GLY A 76 -9.50 19.40 20.01
N LEU A 77 -9.21 18.34 20.77
CA LEU A 77 -8.97 18.44 22.20
C LEU A 77 -7.61 19.05 22.45
N ARG A 78 -7.51 20.00 23.39
CA ARG A 78 -6.23 20.56 23.81
C ARG A 78 -5.79 19.88 25.11
N GLY A 79 -4.66 19.20 25.07
CA GLY A 79 -3.98 18.67 26.25
C GLY A 79 -3.38 19.79 27.08
N LYS A 80 -3.20 19.53 28.38
CA LYS A 80 -2.57 20.49 29.32
C LYS A 80 -1.15 20.85 28.89
N ASP A 81 -0.46 19.93 28.22
CA ASP A 81 0.91 20.09 27.72
C ASP A 81 1.00 20.91 26.42
N GLY A 82 -0.11 21.49 25.96
CA GLY A 82 -0.19 22.22 24.69
C GLY A 82 -0.33 21.32 23.46
N SER A 83 -0.34 20.00 23.63
CA SER A 83 -0.68 19.05 22.57
C SER A 83 -2.13 19.22 22.11
N ARG A 84 -2.40 18.96 20.84
CA ARG A 84 -3.74 19.01 20.24
C ARG A 84 -4.09 17.66 19.65
N ILE A 85 -5.10 17.00 20.19
CA ILE A 85 -5.63 15.75 19.67
C ILE A 85 -6.74 16.08 18.68
N ILE A 86 -6.57 15.67 17.43
CA ILE A 86 -7.56 15.85 16.37
C ILE A 86 -8.02 14.47 15.91
N TYR A 87 -9.32 14.36 15.65
CA TYR A 87 -9.87 13.17 15.01
C TYR A 87 -10.00 13.42 13.52
N VAL A 88 -9.44 12.53 12.71
CA VAL A 88 -9.41 12.63 11.24
C VAL A 88 -10.22 11.46 10.67
N PRO A 89 -11.04 11.68 9.63
CA PRO A 89 -11.76 10.58 8.99
C PRO A 89 -10.74 9.63 8.35
N TYR A 90 -10.90 8.34 8.59
CA TYR A 90 -10.04 7.30 8.04
C TYR A 90 -10.91 6.11 7.65
N ARG A 91 -10.98 5.75 6.36
CA ARG A 91 -11.77 4.64 5.79
C ARG A 91 -13.25 4.55 6.23
N ASP A 92 -14.17 4.66 5.28
CA ASP A 92 -15.59 4.22 5.35
C ASP A 92 -16.29 4.28 6.74
N ASN A 93 -16.06 5.36 7.52
CA ASN A 93 -16.59 5.67 8.87
C ASN A 93 -15.70 5.40 10.11
N LEU A 94 -14.42 5.02 9.97
CA LEU A 94 -13.49 5.03 11.10
C LEU A 94 -12.88 6.42 11.32
N THR A 95 -12.46 6.66 12.56
CA THR A 95 -11.90 7.94 13.00
C THR A 95 -10.55 7.67 13.62
N SER A 96 -9.49 8.26 13.08
CA SER A 96 -8.13 8.12 13.63
C SER A 96 -7.84 9.27 14.60
N LYS A 97 -7.27 8.93 15.76
CA LYS A 97 -6.83 9.89 16.77
C LYS A 97 -5.40 10.33 16.47
N VAL A 98 -5.21 11.59 16.11
CA VAL A 98 -3.90 12.18 15.79
C VAL A 98 -3.52 13.18 16.88
N THR A 99 -2.40 12.95 17.56
CA THR A 99 -1.87 13.87 18.57
C THR A 99 -0.80 14.77 17.95
N ILE A 100 -1.11 16.05 17.82
CA ILE A 100 -0.18 17.09 17.33
C ILE A 100 0.53 17.67 18.55
N HIS A 101 1.86 17.65 18.52
CA HIS A 101 2.67 18.28 19.56
C HIS A 101 3.03 19.71 19.14
N PRO A 102 3.07 20.67 20.08
CA PRO A 102 3.45 22.03 19.76
C PRO A 102 4.92 22.06 19.31
N THR A 103 5.19 22.81 18.24
CA THR A 103 6.55 23.05 17.77
C THR A 103 7.28 24.00 18.73
N LYS A 104 8.58 23.78 18.95
CA LYS A 104 9.41 24.72 19.71
C LYS A 104 9.40 26.10 19.01
N PRO A 105 9.36 27.21 19.77
CA PRO A 105 9.27 28.55 19.18
C PRO A 105 10.47 28.87 18.28
N THR A 106 11.67 28.42 18.66
CA THR A 106 12.89 28.60 17.86
C THR A 106 12.83 27.91 16.49
N THR A 107 12.25 26.71 16.41
CA THR A 107 12.04 26.00 15.15
C THR A 107 10.98 26.69 14.30
N PHE A 108 9.93 27.20 14.94
CA PHE A 108 8.89 27.96 14.26
C PHE A 108 9.46 29.24 13.63
N ASP A 109 10.26 30.02 14.38
CA ASP A 109 10.86 31.26 13.88
C ASP A 109 11.86 31.02 12.74
N ALA A 110 12.67 29.96 12.83
CA ALA A 110 13.60 29.58 11.76
C ALA A 110 12.90 29.20 10.45
N HIS A 111 11.70 28.60 10.55
CA HIS A 111 10.90 28.15 9.40
C HIS A 111 9.84 29.17 8.96
N ARG A 112 9.57 30.21 9.75
CA ARG A 112 8.59 31.26 9.47
C ARG A 112 8.81 31.91 8.09
N ARG A 113 10.07 32.06 7.68
CA ARG A 113 10.48 32.57 6.36
C ARG A 113 10.10 31.68 5.15
N LEU A 114 9.83 30.40 5.36
CA LEU A 114 9.41 29.46 4.31
C LEU A 114 7.89 29.51 4.05
N PHE A 115 7.11 29.95 5.04
CA PHE A 115 5.64 29.88 5.01
C PHE A 115 4.94 31.24 4.92
N LEU A 116 5.69 32.35 4.99
CA LEU A 116 5.16 33.70 4.79
C LEU A 116 5.86 34.37 3.62
N ASN A 117 5.39 34.07 2.41
CA ASN A 117 5.32 34.95 1.25
C ASN A 117 4.40 34.26 0.23
N PRO A 118 3.07 34.53 0.19
CA PRO A 118 2.37 34.36 -1.08
C PRO A 118 3.16 35.20 -2.10
N PRO A 119 3.61 34.64 -3.23
CA PRO A 119 4.35 35.40 -4.21
C PRO A 119 3.56 36.66 -4.55
N ARG A 120 4.25 37.81 -4.60
CA ARG A 120 3.71 39.10 -5.04
C ARG A 120 3.07 39.07 -6.46
N ALA A 121 3.03 37.92 -7.11
CA ALA A 121 2.36 37.65 -8.38
C ALA A 121 0.83 37.88 -8.36
N ALA A 122 0.20 38.04 -7.19
CA ALA A 122 -1.22 38.42 -7.09
C ALA A 122 -1.48 39.93 -7.00
N ARG A 123 -0.44 40.78 -6.94
CA ARG A 123 -0.60 42.22 -7.13
C ARG A 123 -0.43 42.53 -8.61
N ARG A 124 -1.48 42.23 -9.39
CA ARG A 124 -1.69 42.79 -10.72
C ARG A 124 -2.02 44.26 -10.53
N GLY A 125 -0.99 45.09 -10.45
CA GLY A 125 -1.05 46.53 -10.56
C GLY A 125 -0.26 46.92 -11.79
N ASP A 126 -0.94 47.60 -12.70
CA ASP A 126 -0.52 48.49 -13.79
C ASP A 126 0.79 48.26 -14.54
N GLU A 127 0.56 48.09 -15.85
CA GLU A 127 1.16 48.83 -16.98
C GLU A 127 2.64 48.59 -17.33
N ASP A 128 2.77 48.20 -18.60
CA ASP A 128 3.90 48.38 -19.51
C ASP A 128 5.17 47.55 -19.33
N ALA A 129 5.31 46.55 -20.21
CA ALA A 129 6.35 46.49 -21.25
C ALA A 129 6.85 45.06 -21.56
N VAL A 130 6.62 44.66 -22.81
CA VAL A 130 7.36 43.67 -23.63
C VAL A 130 7.11 42.17 -23.39
N SER A 131 6.13 41.67 -24.16
CA SER A 131 6.12 40.43 -24.94
C SER A 131 7.33 39.48 -24.82
N GLN A 132 7.12 38.31 -24.22
CA GLN A 132 7.93 37.11 -24.51
C GLN A 132 7.03 35.99 -25.01
N ILE A 133 6.75 36.01 -26.31
CA ILE A 133 6.33 34.84 -27.09
C ILE A 133 7.47 34.60 -28.09
N PRO A 134 8.16 33.44 -28.06
CA PRO A 134 9.24 33.19 -29.00
C PRO A 134 8.70 32.88 -30.41
N PRO A 135 9.45 33.23 -31.48
CA PRO A 135 8.95 33.18 -32.85
C PRO A 135 8.82 31.76 -33.44
N LEU A 136 7.82 31.60 -34.31
CA LEU A 136 7.33 30.35 -34.94
C LEU A 136 8.18 29.82 -36.12
N THR A 137 9.51 29.92 -36.05
CA THR A 137 10.37 29.39 -37.12
C THR A 137 11.59 28.70 -36.54
N THR A 138 11.50 27.38 -36.39
CA THR A 138 12.67 26.52 -36.21
C THR A 138 12.48 25.22 -36.99
N LYS A 139 13.43 24.98 -37.88
CA LYS A 139 13.66 23.75 -38.64
C LYS A 139 13.60 22.51 -37.73
N PRO A 140 13.20 21.34 -38.24
CA PRO A 140 13.05 20.11 -37.47
C PRO A 140 14.43 19.51 -37.15
N GLY A 141 15.17 20.17 -36.27
CA GLY A 141 16.27 19.61 -35.51
C GLY A 141 15.80 19.58 -34.07
N LEU A 142 16.02 18.47 -33.38
CA LEU A 142 15.65 18.28 -31.98
C LEU A 142 16.19 19.48 -31.18
N ASN A 143 15.29 20.40 -30.85
CA ASN A 143 15.64 21.74 -30.43
C ASN A 143 16.38 21.59 -29.10
N LEU A 144 17.67 21.95 -29.03
CA LEU A 144 18.42 21.85 -27.77
C LEU A 144 17.72 22.63 -26.65
N ALA A 145 16.99 23.68 -27.02
CA ALA A 145 16.08 24.42 -26.15
C ALA A 145 14.92 23.56 -25.61
N PHE A 146 14.32 22.69 -26.43
CA PHE A 146 13.29 21.75 -25.99
C PHE A 146 13.88 20.69 -25.05
N LEU A 147 15.07 20.17 -25.35
CA LEU A 147 15.74 19.20 -24.47
C LEU A 147 16.06 19.83 -23.11
N HIS A 148 16.57 21.06 -23.11
CA HIS A 148 16.86 21.82 -21.90
C HIS A 148 15.57 22.12 -21.09
N GLN A 149 14.48 22.52 -21.75
CA GLN A 149 13.17 22.72 -21.11
C GLN A 149 12.61 21.42 -20.54
N PHE A 150 12.74 20.32 -21.26
CA PHE A 150 12.31 19.00 -20.81
C PHE A 150 13.12 18.48 -19.62
N LEU A 151 14.45 18.64 -19.66
CA LEU A 151 15.35 18.30 -18.55
C LEU A 151 15.10 19.19 -17.33
N SER A 152 14.83 20.48 -17.53
CA SER A 152 14.42 21.40 -16.47
C SER A 152 13.09 20.95 -15.84
N LEU A 153 12.12 20.53 -16.64
CA LEU A 153 10.83 20.05 -16.13
C LEU A 153 10.96 18.71 -15.38
N MET A 154 11.76 17.78 -15.91
CA MET A 154 12.11 16.52 -15.25
C MET A 154 12.82 16.74 -13.92
N SER A 155 13.75 17.70 -13.85
CA SER A 155 14.46 18.06 -12.61
C SER A 155 13.54 18.67 -11.55
N ILE A 156 12.47 19.35 -11.95
CA ILE A 156 11.47 19.91 -11.03
C ILE A 156 10.51 18.82 -10.57
N MET A 157 10.12 17.91 -11.48
CA MET A 157 9.20 16.81 -11.19
C MET A 157 9.86 15.72 -10.32
N ILE A 158 11.19 15.59 -10.39
CA ILE A 158 11.98 14.64 -9.60
C ILE A 158 13.04 15.41 -8.77
N PRO A 159 12.64 16.05 -7.66
CA PRO A 159 13.55 16.89 -6.88
C PRO A 159 14.61 16.10 -6.09
N ARG A 160 14.40 14.79 -5.83
CA ARG A 160 15.36 13.92 -5.13
C ARG A 160 15.28 12.46 -5.61
N TRP A 161 16.35 11.97 -6.23
CA TRP A 161 16.52 10.56 -6.62
C TRP A 161 16.43 9.55 -5.46
N HIS A 162 16.49 10.01 -4.21
CA HIS A 162 16.44 9.20 -2.99
C HIS A 162 15.08 9.29 -2.24
N SER A 163 14.09 10.00 -2.78
CA SER A 163 12.76 10.09 -2.13
C SER A 163 11.85 8.93 -2.55
N LYS A 164 11.12 8.37 -1.57
CA LYS A 164 10.16 7.26 -1.74
C LYS A 164 9.15 7.52 -2.88
N GLU A 165 8.70 8.76 -2.99
CA GLU A 165 7.72 9.22 -3.98
C GLU A 165 8.28 9.19 -5.40
N THR A 166 9.53 9.59 -5.57
CA THR A 166 10.24 9.52 -6.86
C THR A 166 10.45 8.09 -7.32
N GLY A 167 10.79 7.17 -6.41
CA GLY A 167 10.95 5.74 -6.73
C GLY A 167 9.65 5.11 -7.24
N LEU A 168 8.50 5.49 -6.66
CA LEU A 168 7.19 5.05 -7.11
C LEU A 168 6.82 5.62 -8.48
N LEU A 169 7.10 6.91 -8.71
CA LEU A 169 6.80 7.58 -9.98
C LEU A 169 7.70 7.05 -11.11
N MET A 170 8.98 6.81 -10.81
CA MET A 170 9.96 6.23 -11.71
C MET A 170 9.60 4.78 -12.06
N SER A 171 9.23 3.96 -11.09
CA SER A 171 8.82 2.57 -11.34
C SER A 171 7.53 2.51 -12.18
N HIS A 172 6.59 3.42 -11.95
CA HIS A 172 5.39 3.53 -12.77
C HIS A 172 5.71 3.93 -14.22
N GLY A 173 6.62 4.89 -14.42
CA GLY A 173 7.10 5.27 -15.75
C GLY A 173 7.83 4.13 -16.47
N VAL A 174 8.71 3.42 -15.76
CA VAL A 174 9.40 2.23 -16.29
C VAL A 174 8.39 1.12 -16.61
N PHE A 175 7.39 0.89 -15.77
CA PHE A 175 6.36 -0.12 -15.99
C PHE A 175 5.51 0.20 -17.23
N LEU A 176 5.17 1.47 -17.45
CA LEU A 176 4.47 1.92 -18.66
C LEU A 176 5.33 1.71 -19.92
N LEU A 177 6.61 2.06 -19.89
CA LEU A 177 7.53 1.82 -21.00
C LEU A 177 7.73 0.32 -21.24
N MET A 178 7.95 -0.45 -20.19
CA MET A 178 8.14 -1.89 -20.29
C MET A 178 6.89 -2.58 -20.85
N ARG A 179 5.69 -2.10 -20.48
CA ARG A 179 4.43 -2.56 -21.05
C ARG A 179 4.35 -2.30 -22.57
N THR A 180 4.77 -1.13 -23.03
CA THR A 180 4.79 -0.85 -24.49
C THR A 180 5.88 -1.63 -25.23
N TYR A 181 7.04 -1.80 -24.61
CA TYR A 181 8.18 -2.52 -25.19
C TYR A 181 7.95 -4.03 -25.26
N LEU A 182 7.43 -4.64 -24.19
CA LEU A 182 7.06 -6.05 -24.13
C LEU A 182 6.00 -6.40 -25.17
N SER A 183 5.01 -5.54 -25.40
CA SER A 183 3.97 -5.78 -26.42
C SER A 183 4.56 -5.83 -27.83
N LEU A 184 5.49 -4.92 -28.16
CA LEU A 184 6.21 -4.92 -29.43
C LEU A 184 7.13 -6.13 -29.58
N LEU A 185 7.86 -6.47 -28.52
CA LEU A 185 8.79 -7.59 -28.51
C LEU A 185 8.07 -8.93 -28.63
N VAL A 186 6.97 -9.12 -27.89
CA VAL A 186 6.10 -10.30 -28.00
C VAL A 186 5.50 -10.40 -29.40
N ALA A 187 5.00 -9.31 -30.00
CA ALA A 187 4.46 -9.36 -31.36
C ALA A 187 5.50 -9.79 -32.42
N ARG A 188 6.77 -9.39 -32.24
CA ARG A 188 7.87 -9.79 -33.13
C ARG A 188 8.31 -11.23 -32.89
N LEU A 189 8.47 -11.62 -31.62
CA LEU A 189 8.86 -12.99 -31.24
C LEU A 189 7.79 -14.00 -31.61
N ASP A 190 6.51 -13.71 -31.35
CA ASP A 190 5.40 -14.61 -31.66
C ASP A 190 5.32 -14.85 -33.18
N GLY A 191 5.55 -13.81 -34.00
CA GLY A 191 5.65 -13.96 -35.46
C GLY A 191 6.85 -14.80 -35.92
N GLU A 192 8.01 -14.70 -35.26
CA GLU A 192 9.19 -15.51 -35.56
C GLU A 192 8.99 -16.97 -35.14
N ILE A 193 8.44 -17.21 -33.94
CA ILE A 193 8.13 -18.53 -33.38
C ILE A 193 7.09 -19.24 -34.23
N VAL A 194 6.00 -18.57 -34.63
CA VAL A 194 4.96 -19.13 -35.50
C VAL A 194 5.52 -19.45 -36.88
N ARG A 195 6.36 -18.57 -37.45
CA ARG A 195 7.02 -18.82 -38.74
C ARG A 195 7.94 -20.04 -38.67
N ASP A 196 8.74 -20.18 -37.62
CA ASP A 196 9.67 -21.30 -37.46
C ASP A 196 8.94 -22.62 -37.16
N LEU A 197 7.78 -22.56 -36.50
CA LEU A 197 6.87 -23.69 -36.31
C LEU A 197 6.30 -24.17 -37.66
N VAL A 198 5.76 -23.26 -38.46
CA VAL A 198 5.19 -23.59 -39.80
C VAL A 198 6.28 -24.04 -40.77
N ALA A 199 7.50 -23.50 -40.67
CA ALA A 199 8.65 -23.93 -41.47
C ALA A 199 9.33 -25.22 -40.99
N GLY A 200 8.85 -25.85 -39.90
CA GLY A 200 9.36 -27.13 -39.39
C GLY A 200 10.76 -27.06 -38.75
N LYS A 201 11.25 -25.86 -38.39
CA LYS A 201 12.61 -25.65 -37.83
C LYS A 201 12.58 -25.75 -36.29
N GLY A 202 12.52 -26.97 -35.77
CA GLY A 202 12.40 -27.22 -34.32
C GLY A 202 13.49 -26.57 -33.43
N ARG A 203 14.74 -26.48 -33.89
CA ARG A 203 15.82 -25.81 -33.11
C ARG A 203 15.59 -24.30 -32.97
N ALA A 204 15.15 -23.64 -34.04
CA ALA A 204 14.88 -22.20 -34.02
C ALA A 204 13.65 -21.88 -33.17
N PHE A 205 12.62 -22.73 -33.25
CA PHE A 205 11.44 -22.67 -32.39
C PHE A 205 11.78 -22.76 -30.89
N ILE A 206 12.61 -23.73 -30.48
CA ILE A 206 13.02 -23.87 -29.07
C ILE A 206 13.81 -22.64 -28.59
N TRP A 207 14.72 -22.11 -29.42
CA TRP A 207 15.43 -20.87 -29.11
C TRP A 207 14.50 -19.66 -28.99
N GLY A 208 13.47 -19.58 -29.83
CA GLY A 208 12.41 -18.56 -29.73
C GLY A 208 11.62 -18.68 -28.43
N LEU A 209 11.26 -19.90 -28.02
CA LEU A 209 10.54 -20.15 -26.76
C LEU A 209 11.40 -19.81 -25.53
N LEU A 210 12.70 -20.08 -25.57
CA LEU A 210 13.62 -19.74 -24.49
C LEU A 210 13.76 -18.20 -24.32
N LYS A 211 13.86 -17.47 -25.45
CA LYS A 211 13.83 -16.01 -25.45
C LYS A 211 12.51 -15.48 -24.88
N TRP A 212 11.38 -16.08 -25.28
CA TRP A 212 10.05 -15.72 -24.78
C TRP A 212 9.93 -15.92 -23.26
N CYS A 213 10.37 -17.06 -22.71
CA CYS A 213 10.42 -17.29 -21.26
C CYS A 213 11.31 -16.30 -20.53
N SER A 214 12.50 -15.98 -21.05
CA SER A 214 13.46 -15.06 -20.42
C SER A 214 12.86 -13.65 -20.25
N ILE A 215 12.12 -13.19 -21.25
CA ILE A 215 11.41 -11.91 -21.22
C ILE A 215 10.32 -11.91 -20.13
N GLY A 216 9.57 -13.01 -20.00
CA GLY A 216 8.58 -13.20 -18.93
C GLY A 216 9.19 -13.17 -17.53
N THR A 217 10.38 -13.77 -17.35
CA THR A 217 11.10 -13.75 -16.07
C THR A 217 11.53 -12.34 -15.66
N LEU A 218 12.03 -11.54 -16.60
CA LEU A 218 12.40 -10.13 -16.37
C LEU A 218 11.20 -9.28 -15.96
N ALA A 219 10.04 -9.50 -16.60
CA ALA A 219 8.79 -8.84 -16.22
C ALA A 219 8.37 -9.22 -14.78
N SER A 220 8.47 -10.51 -14.43
CA SER A 220 8.14 -11.00 -13.09
C SER A 220 9.09 -10.48 -12.00
N TYR A 221 10.39 -10.39 -12.31
CA TYR A 221 11.40 -9.80 -11.42
C TYR A 221 11.11 -8.33 -11.11
N THR A 222 10.74 -7.56 -12.12
CA THR A 222 10.37 -6.14 -11.95
C THR A 222 9.15 -6.01 -11.03
N ASN A 223 8.14 -6.86 -11.22
CA ASN A 223 6.93 -6.89 -10.39
C ASN A 223 7.24 -7.27 -8.93
N ALA A 224 8.10 -8.27 -8.72
CA ALA A 224 8.54 -8.70 -7.39
C ALA A 224 9.37 -7.62 -6.67
N MET A 225 10.24 -6.90 -7.39
CA MET A 225 11.08 -5.84 -6.85
C MET A 225 10.23 -4.64 -6.37
N ILE A 226 9.18 -4.28 -7.10
CA ILE A 226 8.22 -3.26 -6.67
C ILE A 226 7.53 -3.67 -5.36
N HIS A 227 7.05 -4.91 -5.28
CA HIS A 227 6.41 -5.43 -4.06
C HIS A 227 7.37 -5.48 -2.86
N PHE A 228 8.63 -5.86 -3.09
CA PHE A 228 9.67 -5.85 -2.05
C PHE A 228 9.90 -4.43 -1.52
N PHE A 229 10.04 -3.44 -2.40
CA PHE A 229 10.24 -2.05 -1.97
C PHE A 229 9.01 -1.46 -1.26
N TYR A 230 7.80 -1.77 -1.73
CA TYR A 230 6.56 -1.33 -1.09
C TYR A 230 6.44 -1.89 0.35
N ASN A 231 6.71 -3.18 0.53
CA ASN A 231 6.60 -3.82 1.85
C ASN A 231 7.68 -3.35 2.83
N ASN A 232 8.93 -3.23 2.38
CA ASN A 232 10.04 -2.77 3.25
C ASN A 232 9.88 -1.31 3.71
N LEU A 233 9.10 -0.50 2.98
CA LEU A 233 8.85 0.89 3.30
C LEU A 233 7.72 1.12 4.32
N ASN A 234 6.84 0.13 4.52
CA ASN A 234 5.68 0.19 5.41
C ASN A 234 5.95 -0.43 6.79
N ASP A 235 7.11 -1.08 6.97
CA ASP A 235 7.58 -1.69 8.22
C ASP A 235 8.47 -0.75 9.08
N LYS A 236 8.44 0.56 8.81
CA LYS A 236 9.02 1.62 9.66
C LYS A 236 8.00 2.70 9.97
#